data_AF-A0A5T3TM79-F1
#
_entry.id   AF-A0A5T3TM79-F1
#
_cell.length_a   1.000
_cell.length_b   1.000
_cell.length_c   1.000
_cell.angle_alpha   90.00
_cell.angle_beta   90.00
_cell.angle_gamma   90.00
#
_symmetry.space_group_name_H-M   'P 1'
#
loop_
_entity.id
_entity.type
_entity.pdbx_description
1 polymer ?
#
loop_
_entity_poly.entity_id
_entity_poly.type
_entity_poly.pdbx_seq_one_letter_code
_entity_poly.pdbx_strand_id
1 'polypeptide(L)'
;MAKEKLVTIHVHTPFTLTLGDHSKQEFGRGRHNVPEEIASHWFTRAHAELSESGSNETDDQQPVIDNLQTQIADKDKLIADLKDALLKLQEQNDSLQAQITSARTGGNGAKDAKESKPANSK
;
A
#
# COMPACT_ATOMS: atom_id res chain seq x y z
N MET A 1 -44.38 -30.08 9.05
CA MET A 1 -44.13 -28.68 8.67
C MET A 1 -42.63 -28.54 8.46
N ALA A 2 -42.20 -28.06 7.29
CA ALA A 2 -40.78 -27.84 7.02
C ALA A 2 -40.29 -26.67 7.88
N LYS A 3 -39.14 -26.82 8.53
CA LYS A 3 -38.47 -25.69 9.19
C LYS A 3 -37.96 -24.77 8.08
N GLU A 4 -38.37 -23.51 8.10
CA GLU A 4 -37.88 -22.49 7.19
C GLU A 4 -36.38 -22.27 7.43
N LYS A 5 -35.57 -22.32 6.36
CA LYS A 5 -34.12 -22.12 6.44
C LYS A 5 -33.85 -20.62 6.55
N LEU A 6 -33.19 -20.22 7.64
CA LEU A 6 -32.72 -18.85 7.85
C LEU A 6 -31.30 -18.71 7.29
N VAL A 7 -31.06 -17.58 6.62
CA VAL A 7 -29.75 -17.15 6.11
C VAL A 7 -29.46 -15.73 6.57
N THR A 8 -28.18 -15.36 6.64
CA THR A 8 -27.77 -14.01 7.02
C THR A 8 -27.57 -13.15 5.77
N ILE A 9 -28.17 -11.97 5.75
CA ILE A 9 -27.90 -10.92 4.75
C ILE A 9 -27.18 -9.74 5.41
N HIS A 10 -26.33 -9.06 4.66
CA HIS A 10 -25.71 -7.79 5.05
C HIS A 10 -26.28 -6.67 4.20
N VAL A 11 -27.09 -5.80 4.80
CA VAL A 11 -27.77 -4.69 4.14
C VAL A 11 -26.82 -3.50 4.06
N HIS A 12 -26.40 -3.13 2.85
CA HIS A 12 -25.56 -1.96 2.59
C HIS A 12 -26.37 -0.68 2.37
N THR A 13 -27.62 -0.78 1.91
CA THR A 13 -28.55 0.36 1.73
C THR A 13 -29.87 0.05 2.43
N PRO A 14 -30.33 0.84 3.43
CA PRO A 14 -31.60 0.58 4.09
C PRO A 14 -32.77 0.54 3.11
N PHE A 15 -33.71 -0.38 3.33
CA PHE A 15 -34.87 -0.54 2.45
C PHE A 15 -36.08 -1.12 3.21
N THR A 16 -37.26 -1.02 2.57
CA THR A 16 -38.49 -1.65 3.06
C THR A 16 -38.99 -2.63 2.01
N LEU A 17 -39.08 -3.91 2.38
CA LEU A 17 -39.64 -4.95 1.54
C LEU A 17 -41.15 -5.06 1.78
N THR A 18 -41.95 -5.07 0.71
CA THR A 18 -43.38 -5.39 0.80
C THR A 18 -43.57 -6.84 0.37
N LEU A 19 -44.11 -7.68 1.26
CA LEU A 19 -44.32 -9.10 1.03
C LEU A 19 -45.65 -9.36 0.30
N GLY A 20 -45.87 -10.60 -0.13
CA GLY A 20 -47.07 -10.99 -0.89
C GLY A 20 -48.39 -10.84 -0.13
N ASP A 21 -48.35 -10.80 1.20
CA ASP A 21 -49.49 -10.55 2.09
C ASP A 21 -49.72 -9.04 2.37
N HIS A 22 -49.01 -8.17 1.64
CA HIS A 22 -48.97 -6.71 1.83
C HIS A 22 -48.36 -6.24 3.15
N SER A 23 -47.78 -7.14 3.94
CA SER A 23 -46.99 -6.75 5.11
C SER A 23 -45.70 -6.04 4.64
N LYS A 24 -45.22 -5.12 5.47
CA LYS A 24 -43.98 -4.38 5.22
C LYS A 24 -42.94 -4.79 6.25
N GLN A 25 -41.75 -5.12 5.77
CA GLN A 25 -40.60 -5.44 6.60
C GLN A 25 -39.48 -4.45 6.32
N GLU A 26 -39.02 -3.77 7.37
CA GLU A 26 -37.95 -2.79 7.29
C GLU A 26 -36.60 -3.45 7.56
N PHE A 27 -35.61 -3.08 6.74
CA PHE A 27 -34.24 -3.53 6.85
C PHE A 27 -33.32 -2.31 6.97
N GLY A 28 -32.82 -2.06 8.19
CA GLY A 28 -31.76 -1.10 8.44
C GLY A 28 -30.41 -1.59 7.93
N ARG A 29 -29.41 -0.71 7.86
CA ARG A 29 -28.03 -1.09 7.50
C ARG A 29 -27.47 -2.05 8.55
N GLY A 30 -26.84 -3.14 8.12
CA GLY A 30 -26.27 -4.17 9.01
C GLY A 30 -26.71 -5.59 8.69
N ARG A 31 -26.44 -6.53 9.60
CA ARG A 31 -26.71 -7.96 9.40
C ARG A 31 -28.11 -8.33 9.89
N HIS A 32 -28.84 -9.11 9.09
CA HIS A 32 -30.18 -9.59 9.41
C HIS A 32 -30.30 -11.08 9.10
N ASN A 33 -30.93 -11.84 10.00
CA ASN A 33 -31.29 -13.23 9.73
C ASN A 33 -32.71 -13.25 9.16
N VAL A 34 -32.83 -13.76 7.94
CA VAL A 34 -34.08 -13.76 7.18
C VAL A 34 -34.30 -15.14 6.55
N PRO A 35 -35.56 -15.49 6.22
CA PRO A 35 -35.85 -16.61 5.35
C PRO A 35 -35.08 -16.56 4.03
N GLU A 36 -34.71 -17.73 3.52
CA GLU A 36 -34.05 -17.87 2.22
C GLU A 36 -34.86 -17.24 1.06
N GLU A 37 -36.19 -17.22 1.15
CA GLU A 37 -37.06 -16.54 0.19
C GLU A 37 -36.86 -15.01 0.19
N ILE A 38 -36.75 -14.40 1.37
CA ILE A 38 -36.48 -12.97 1.53
C ILE A 38 -35.08 -12.63 1.03
N ALA A 39 -34.08 -13.45 1.36
CA ALA A 39 -32.71 -13.25 0.91
C ALA A 39 -32.56 -13.38 -0.62
N SER A 40 -33.35 -14.27 -1.23
CA SER A 40 -33.34 -14.51 -2.68
C SER A 40 -34.16 -13.47 -3.46
N HIS A 41 -34.97 -12.66 -2.78
CA HIS A 41 -35.80 -11.64 -3.41
C HIS A 41 -34.93 -10.60 -4.13
N TRP A 42 -35.29 -10.27 -5.38
CA TRP A 42 -34.49 -9.38 -6.24
C TRP A 42 -34.21 -8.01 -5.60
N PHE A 43 -35.21 -7.46 -4.89
CA PHE A 43 -35.09 -6.19 -4.19
C PHE A 43 -34.12 -6.28 -3.00
N THR A 44 -34.17 -7.38 -2.24
CA THR A 44 -33.19 -7.65 -1.18
C THR A 44 -31.79 -7.75 -1.76
N ARG A 45 -31.60 -8.48 -2.86
CA ARG A 45 -30.28 -8.63 -3.51
C ARG A 45 -29.72 -7.34 -4.11
N ALA A 46 -30.58 -6.35 -4.40
CA ALA A 46 -30.13 -5.03 -4.83
C ALA A 46 -29.54 -4.19 -3.68
N HIS A 47 -29.96 -4.46 -2.44
CA HIS A 47 -29.68 -3.65 -1.25
C HIS A 47 -28.95 -4.39 -0.12
N ALA A 48 -28.73 -5.69 -0.29
CA ALA A 48 -28.05 -6.56 0.64
C ALA A 48 -27.29 -7.70 -0.07
N GLU A 49 -26.22 -8.17 0.55
CA GLU A 49 -25.45 -9.33 0.12
C GLU A 49 -25.69 -10.52 1.04
N LEU A 50 -25.62 -11.75 0.51
CA LEU A 50 -25.60 -12.94 1.36
C LEU A 50 -24.30 -12.96 2.14
N SER A 51 -24.41 -13.07 3.46
CA SER A 51 -23.26 -13.14 4.36
C SER A 51 -23.13 -14.59 4.82
N GLU A 52 -22.09 -15.28 4.35
CA GLU A 52 -21.79 -16.65 4.81
C GLU A 52 -21.22 -16.69 6.24
N SER A 53 -20.87 -15.54 6.80
CA SER A 53 -20.23 -15.45 8.11
C SER A 53 -21.28 -15.25 9.21
N GLY A 54 -21.66 -16.37 9.85
CA GLY A 54 -22.20 -16.40 11.22
C GLY A 54 -21.15 -16.06 12.29
N SER A 55 -20.16 -15.24 11.98
CA SER A 55 -19.06 -14.89 12.86
C SER A 55 -18.96 -13.39 12.97
N ASN A 56 -18.88 -12.91 14.21
CA ASN A 56 -18.60 -11.54 14.59
C ASN A 56 -17.24 -11.10 13.99
N GLU A 57 -17.21 -10.73 12.71
CA GLU A 57 -15.97 -10.34 12.02
C GLU A 57 -15.29 -9.12 12.64
N THR A 58 -15.96 -8.40 13.53
CA THR A 58 -15.38 -7.24 14.22
C THR A 58 -14.54 -7.58 15.46
N ASP A 59 -14.71 -8.74 16.12
CA ASP A 59 -14.04 -8.99 17.41
C ASP A 59 -12.66 -9.65 17.25
N ASP A 60 -12.41 -10.32 16.11
CA ASP A 60 -11.16 -11.07 15.85
C ASP A 60 -10.16 -10.34 14.93
N GLN A 61 -10.46 -9.11 14.49
CA GLN A 61 -9.62 -8.38 13.53
C GLN A 61 -8.59 -7.44 14.16
N GLN A 62 -8.77 -7.02 15.40
CA GLN A 62 -7.82 -6.14 16.10
C GLN A 62 -6.36 -6.66 16.11
N PRO A 63 -6.08 -7.95 16.40
CA PRO A 63 -4.70 -8.43 16.36
C PRO A 63 -4.08 -8.40 14.95
N VAL A 64 -4.92 -8.55 13.91
CA VAL A 64 -4.47 -8.44 12.51
C VAL A 64 -4.14 -6.98 12.19
N ILE A 65 -4.96 -6.04 12.64
CA ILE A 65 -4.75 -4.60 12.48
C ILE A 65 -3.45 -4.18 13.18
N ASP A 66 -3.23 -4.60 14.43
CA ASP A 66 -2.03 -4.26 15.20
C ASP A 66 -0.75 -4.81 14.55
N ASN A 67 -0.81 -6.04 14.02
CA ASN A 67 0.29 -6.65 13.29
C ASN A 67 0.59 -5.91 11.98
N LEU A 68 -0.45 -5.50 11.22
CA LEU A 68 -0.28 -4.72 10.00
C LEU A 68 0.32 -3.35 10.27
N GLN A 69 -0.10 -2.67 11.35
CA GLN A 69 0.47 -1.40 11.77
C GLN A 69 1.96 -1.53 12.13
N THR A 70 2.33 -2.59 12.84
CA THR A 70 3.73 -2.88 13.18
C THR A 70 4.57 -3.10 11.91
N GLN A 71 4.06 -3.89 10.96
CA GLN A 71 4.75 -4.11 9.67
C GLN A 71 4.89 -2.83 8.85
N ILE A 72 3.93 -1.92 8.90
CA ILE A 72 4.02 -0.62 8.24
C ILE A 72 5.14 0.21 8.87
N ALA A 73 5.19 0.31 10.20
CA ALA A 73 6.23 1.06 10.90
C ALA A 73 7.64 0.51 10.62
N ASP A 74 7.81 -0.82 10.62
CA ASP A 74 9.07 -1.46 10.29
C ASP A 74 9.51 -1.18 8.85
N LYS A 75 8.56 -1.21 7.90
CA LYS A 75 8.82 -0.88 6.50
C LYS A 75 9.19 0.58 6.31
N ASP A 76 8.52 1.50 7.01
CA ASP A 76 8.83 2.93 6.94
C ASP A 76 10.24 3.21 7.45
N LYS A 77 10.64 2.56 8.55
CA LYS A 77 12.02 2.64 9.06
C LYS A 77 13.03 2.12 8.04
N LEU A 78 12.79 0.96 7.45
CA LEU A 78 13.66 0.40 6.42
C LEU A 78 13.79 1.33 5.21
N ILE A 79 12.69 1.96 4.79
CA ILE A 79 12.69 2.93 3.69
C ILE A 79 13.54 4.15 4.04
N ALA A 80 13.46 4.66 5.27
CA ALA A 80 14.29 5.78 5.72
C ALA A 80 15.78 5.41 5.71
N ASP A 81 16.14 4.26 6.29
CA ASP A 81 17.52 3.78 6.35
C ASP A 81 18.12 3.58 4.95
N LEU A 82 17.34 3.03 4.01
CA LEU A 82 17.78 2.84 2.63
C LEU A 82 17.96 4.16 1.88
N LYS A 83 17.09 5.16 2.12
CA LYS A 83 17.25 6.49 1.54
C LYS A 83 18.52 7.18 2.04
N ASP A 84 18.80 7.08 3.33
CA ASP A 84 20.03 7.64 3.93
C ASP A 84 21.28 6.96 3.37
N ALA A 85 21.24 5.63 3.18
CA ALA A 85 22.35 4.89 2.57
C ALA A 85 22.58 5.32 1.10
N LEU A 86 21.50 5.50 0.33
CA LEU A 86 21.59 5.98 -1.05
C LEU A 86 22.17 7.39 -1.13
N LEU A 87 21.78 8.29 -0.23
CA LEU A 87 22.33 9.65 -0.18
C LEU A 87 23.84 9.63 0.07
N LYS A 88 24.31 8.84 1.05
CA LYS A 88 25.74 8.70 1.34
C LYS A 88 26.53 8.14 0.16
N LEU A 89 25.98 7.14 -0.55
CA LEU A 89 26.62 6.58 -1.74
C LEU A 89 26.67 7.60 -2.89
N GLN A 90 25.64 8.43 -3.04
CA GLN A 90 25.63 9.51 -4.03
C GLN A 90 26.73 10.53 -3.74
N GLU A 91 26.85 10.99 -2.49
CA GLU A 91 27.90 11.93 -2.08
C GLU A 91 29.32 11.37 -2.31
N GLN A 92 29.52 10.07 -2.03
CA GLN A 92 30.78 9.39 -2.31
C GLN A 92 31.08 9.34 -3.81
N ASN A 93 30.09 9.01 -4.63
CA ASN A 93 30.25 8.99 -6.09
C ASN A 93 30.59 10.38 -6.64
N ASP A 94 29.92 11.43 -6.17
CA ASP A 94 30.18 12.81 -6.60
C ASP A 94 31.60 13.25 -6.20
N SER A 95 32.04 12.90 -4.99
CA SER A 95 33.41 13.15 -4.53
C SER A 95 34.46 12.42 -5.39
N LEU A 96 34.24 11.15 -5.69
CA LEU A 96 35.14 10.37 -6.54
C LEU A 96 35.20 10.92 -7.96
N GLN A 97 34.06 11.34 -8.53
CA GLN A 97 34.03 11.99 -9.85
C GLN A 97 34.79 13.32 -9.85
N ALA A 98 34.68 14.12 -8.79
CA ALA A 98 35.44 15.37 -8.64
C ALA A 98 36.97 15.10 -8.57
N GLN A 99 37.38 14.05 -7.86
CA GLN A 99 38.78 13.61 -7.80
C GLN A 99 39.29 13.13 -9.16
N ILE A 100 38.51 12.31 -9.87
CA ILE A 100 38.85 11.84 -11.22
C ILE A 100 39.02 13.02 -12.18
N THR A 101 38.11 14.00 -12.11
CA THR A 101 38.17 15.20 -12.95
C THR A 101 39.42 16.01 -12.65
N SER A 102 39.72 16.25 -11.36
CA SER A 102 40.94 16.95 -10.92
C SER A 102 42.23 16.25 -11.35
N ALA A 103 42.28 14.92 -11.27
CA ALA A 103 43.45 14.14 -11.69
C ALA A 103 43.67 14.22 -13.22
N ARG A 104 42.58 14.26 -13.99
CA ARG A 104 42.64 14.41 -15.45
C ARG A 104 43.09 15.82 -15.89
N THR A 105 42.69 16.86 -15.17
CA THR A 105 43.07 18.25 -15.49
C THR A 105 44.44 18.65 -14.92
N GLY A 106 44.87 18.05 -13.80
CA GLY A 106 46.18 18.30 -13.18
C GLY A 106 47.36 17.54 -13.81
N GLY A 107 47.10 16.51 -14.63
CA GLY A 107 48.12 15.63 -15.19
C GLY A 107 48.91 16.17 -16.39
N ASN A 108 48.56 17.33 -16.95
CA ASN A 108 49.08 17.78 -18.26
C ASN A 108 50.00 19.03 -18.21
N GLY A 109 50.61 19.36 -17.07
CA GLY A 109 51.36 20.61 -16.90
C GLY A 109 52.81 20.52 -16.42
N ALA A 110 53.38 19.32 -16.23
CA ALA A 110 54.68 19.20 -15.55
C ALA A 110 55.67 18.24 -16.22
N LYS A 111 55.72 18.18 -17.56
CA LYS A 111 56.89 17.65 -18.28
C LYS A 111 57.11 18.43 -19.57
N ASP A 112 58.38 18.80 -19.77
CA ASP A 112 59.00 19.24 -21.03
C ASP A 112 58.89 20.72 -21.43
N ALA A 113 59.74 21.53 -20.80
CA ALA A 113 60.51 22.56 -21.51
C ALA A 113 61.87 22.77 -20.81
N LYS A 114 62.75 21.77 -20.90
CA LYS A 114 64.19 22.02 -20.94
C LYS A 114 64.47 22.70 -22.27
N GLU A 115 64.45 24.02 -22.33
CA GLU A 115 65.10 24.74 -23.43
C GLU A 115 66.51 25.12 -23.00
N SER A 116 67.44 24.36 -23.57
CA SER A 116 68.88 24.49 -23.48
C SER A 116 69.34 25.87 -23.95
N LYS A 117 70.22 26.50 -23.16
CA LYS A 117 71.14 27.57 -23.60
C LYS A 117 71.78 27.21 -24.95
N PRO A 118 71.81 28.13 -25.93
CA PRO A 118 72.85 28.12 -26.94
C PRO A 118 74.02 28.98 -26.44
N ALA A 119 75.16 28.34 -26.22
CA ALA A 119 76.45 28.98 -26.22
C ALA A 119 76.93 29.13 -27.68
N ASN A 120 77.44 30.31 -28.03
CA ASN A 120 78.73 30.53 -28.73
C ASN A 120 78.70 31.59 -29.85
N SER A 121 79.71 32.49 -29.76
CA SER A 121 80.49 33.22 -30.78
C SER A 121 79.82 33.71 -32.07
N LYS A 122 79.99 35.01 -32.38
CA LYS A 122 81.23 35.55 -32.99
C LYS A 122 81.29 37.07 -32.89
#